data_AF-A0A517U0Z2-F1
#
_entry.id   AF-A0A517U0Z2-F1
#
_cell.length_a   1.000
_cell.length_b   1.000
_cell.length_c   1.000
_cell.angle_alpha   90.00
_cell.angle_beta   90.00
_cell.angle_gamma   90.00
#
_symmetry.space_group_name_H-M   'P 1'
#
loop_
_entity.id
_entity.type
_entity.pdbx_description
1 polymer ?
#
loop_
_entity_poly.entity_id
_entity_poly.type
_entity_poly.pdbx_seq_one_letter_code
_entity_poly.pdbx_strand_id
1 'polypeptide(L)'
;MTNLVDRIPLTPRADRAATSVLGHPDEPYCLAEPCHPEVLRGVRSAEPPRPHSPFPIPHSPPRALTLIEMLVALAVTLVMMAAVVNLFANMSGSIRNRRAAIETGAQLRQVRNRLAMDLAGATCRGSTWQDPAENQGYIEILEGQWSDKDPTELINLSDEGAGSNGDRELDYTTSLVPSSQTFDPESGRAADGRTLPSGAVTDGRALGDWDDVLALTVRSESDPFTARVLNPATSVEALVESPLAEVLWFATEKKVDDSSDTADPNDGFRHVYRRVLLIAPWLGPWSSGIGQPPENVSVHWDPTTGGGQWVANTLGDLTKRENRATRPGNWPYPHALRGDRLLPGNTDVTAQVLGNALAFDVRLFDPGAPLYAASGSILEPNDFGWMAAKATAGAANATGYGAYCDLGWGFDRVGRVMTYPAPSTPLPSTAPVPYFNQVRPAGYHPIRNSAGGYPAVYDTWSYHYENDGVDQDNRDGDGSLSTGADEGANGLDDDNANGVDDRGERETAPPYDVPLRGLKVIFRVYEPDARQIRESSVTHSFKQ
;
A
#
# COMPACT_ATOMS: atom_id res chain seq x y z
N MET A 1 48.76 30.84 28.34
CA MET A 1 49.83 30.46 27.39
C MET A 1 49.14 30.22 26.05
N THR A 2 49.33 31.08 25.04
CA THR A 2 50.39 30.97 24.02
C THR A 2 50.13 29.77 23.09
N ASN A 3 49.27 29.90 22.08
CA ASN A 3 49.46 30.51 20.73
C ASN A 3 50.22 29.61 19.73
N LEU A 4 49.53 29.17 18.67
CA LEU A 4 49.96 29.13 17.25
C LEU A 4 48.81 28.53 16.38
N VAL A 5 48.71 28.75 15.06
CA VAL A 5 48.29 29.99 14.33
C VAL A 5 47.99 29.62 12.85
N ASP A 6 46.90 30.17 12.29
CA ASP A 6 46.44 30.34 10.88
C ASP A 6 47.02 29.55 9.68
N ARG A 7 46.10 29.08 8.80
CA ARG A 7 45.83 29.59 7.40
C ARG A 7 44.91 28.60 6.63
N ILE A 8 43.73 28.94 6.04
CA ILE A 8 43.34 29.97 5.04
C ILE A 8 43.82 29.61 3.60
N PRO A 9 43.04 29.72 2.49
CA PRO A 9 41.70 30.34 2.28
C PRO A 9 40.63 29.50 1.52
N LEU A 10 39.40 30.05 1.42
CA LEU A 10 38.44 29.83 0.32
C LEU A 10 38.57 30.95 -0.74
N THR A 11 38.49 30.66 -2.05
CA THR A 11 38.11 31.65 -3.09
C THR A 11 37.53 31.02 -4.36
N PRO A 12 36.47 31.59 -4.98
CA PRO A 12 36.02 31.28 -6.34
C PRO A 12 36.65 32.21 -7.39
N ARG A 13 36.57 31.88 -8.69
CA ARG A 13 36.85 32.82 -9.79
C ARG A 13 36.14 32.46 -11.10
N ALA A 14 35.87 33.47 -11.93
CA ALA A 14 35.15 33.37 -13.21
C ALA A 14 36.02 33.80 -14.41
N ASP A 15 35.50 33.55 -15.62
CA ASP A 15 35.77 34.13 -16.95
C ASP A 15 37.12 34.83 -17.24
N ARG A 16 37.79 34.40 -18.34
CA ARG A 16 37.81 35.18 -19.61
C ARG A 16 38.50 34.47 -20.80
N ALA A 17 38.33 35.06 -21.98
CA ALA A 17 38.48 34.45 -23.29
C ALA A 17 39.83 34.66 -24.03
N ALA A 18 40.07 33.78 -25.01
CA ALA A 18 40.61 34.02 -26.37
C ALA A 18 42.14 34.14 -26.64
N THR A 19 42.48 33.95 -27.94
CA THR A 19 43.78 34.17 -28.66
C THR A 19 44.76 32.98 -28.68
N SER A 20 45.60 32.69 -29.71
CA SER A 20 45.43 32.45 -31.18
C SER A 20 46.75 31.82 -31.76
N VAL A 21 46.81 31.36 -33.04
CA VAL A 21 48.05 31.00 -33.84
C VAL A 21 48.84 29.74 -33.37
N LEU A 22 49.58 28.89 -34.13
CA LEU A 22 49.76 28.39 -35.54
C LEU A 22 50.53 27.02 -35.44
N GLY A 23 50.74 26.14 -36.44
CA GLY A 23 50.22 26.00 -37.82
C GLY A 23 51.20 25.40 -38.86
N HIS A 24 50.98 24.14 -39.31
CA HIS A 24 51.65 23.41 -40.43
C HIS A 24 53.15 23.03 -40.25
N PRO A 25 53.79 22.15 -41.10
CA PRO A 25 53.34 21.34 -42.26
C PRO A 25 53.25 19.81 -41.92
N ASP A 26 53.14 18.76 -42.77
CA ASP A 26 53.54 18.45 -44.18
C ASP A 26 52.54 17.51 -44.93
N GLU A 27 52.76 17.28 -46.23
CA GLU A 27 52.01 16.40 -47.17
C GLU A 27 52.98 15.39 -47.86
N PRO A 28 52.55 14.26 -48.49
CA PRO A 28 52.30 14.26 -49.95
C PRO A 28 51.38 13.14 -50.56
N TYR A 29 50.92 13.35 -51.83
CA TYR A 29 50.69 12.40 -52.97
C TYR A 29 50.16 10.95 -52.79
N CYS A 30 49.46 10.28 -53.74
CA CYS A 30 48.53 10.62 -54.85
C CYS A 30 48.16 9.32 -55.61
N LEU A 31 46.89 9.09 -56.03
CA LEU A 31 46.46 8.27 -57.21
C LEU A 31 44.92 8.38 -57.39
N ALA A 32 44.35 7.99 -58.55
CA ALA A 32 43.01 8.46 -58.96
C ALA A 32 42.09 7.48 -59.74
N GLU A 33 40.78 7.67 -59.52
CA GLU A 33 39.60 7.49 -60.42
C GLU A 33 39.20 6.08 -60.95
N PRO A 34 37.90 5.85 -61.30
CA PRO A 34 37.29 6.42 -62.53
C PRO A 34 35.80 6.90 -62.49
N CYS A 35 35.55 8.04 -63.12
CA CYS A 35 34.52 8.35 -64.13
C CYS A 35 32.98 8.35 -63.82
N HIS A 36 32.43 9.57 -63.65
CA HIS A 36 31.44 10.26 -64.54
C HIS A 36 30.06 9.62 -64.94
N PRO A 37 29.04 10.38 -65.45
CA PRO A 37 29.02 11.82 -65.80
C PRO A 37 27.81 12.70 -65.33
N GLU A 38 28.05 14.02 -65.24
CA GLU A 38 27.13 15.15 -65.56
C GLU A 38 25.84 15.38 -64.70
N VAL A 39 25.22 16.57 -64.60
CA VAL A 39 25.19 17.77 -65.49
C VAL A 39 25.50 19.11 -64.79
N LEU A 40 26.38 19.86 -65.45
CA LEU A 40 26.70 21.31 -65.43
C LEU A 40 25.81 22.31 -64.64
N ARG A 41 26.49 23.30 -64.03
CA ARG A 41 25.92 24.58 -63.59
C ARG A 41 26.64 25.78 -64.24
N GLY A 42 25.97 26.46 -65.16
CA GLY A 42 26.28 27.84 -65.54
C GLY A 42 27.19 28.07 -66.75
N VAL A 43 26.58 28.31 -67.92
CA VAL A 43 27.18 29.09 -69.03
C VAL A 43 26.29 30.30 -69.29
N ARG A 44 26.88 31.51 -69.27
CA ARG A 44 26.21 32.75 -69.71
C ARG A 44 26.45 32.94 -71.21
N SER A 45 25.55 32.42 -72.05
CA SER A 45 25.53 32.77 -73.47
C SER A 45 24.96 34.17 -73.66
N ALA A 46 25.56 34.96 -74.56
CA ALA A 46 25.07 36.29 -74.91
C ALA A 46 23.77 36.22 -75.73
N GLU A 47 22.85 37.16 -75.49
CA GLU A 47 21.60 37.26 -76.23
C GLU A 47 21.79 38.09 -77.52
N PRO A 48 21.26 37.66 -78.68
CA PRO A 48 21.36 38.43 -79.94
C PRO A 48 20.53 39.73 -79.90
N PRO A 49 20.83 40.71 -80.77
CA PRO A 49 20.13 42.00 -80.78
C PRO A 49 18.64 41.83 -81.12
N ARG A 50 17.76 42.24 -80.20
CA ARG A 50 16.31 42.25 -80.44
C ARG A 50 15.94 43.37 -81.42
N PRO A 51 15.07 43.11 -82.42
CA PRO A 51 14.60 44.15 -83.33
C PRO A 51 13.67 45.15 -82.64
N HIS A 52 13.69 46.41 -83.08
CA HIS A 52 12.81 47.46 -82.55
C HIS A 52 11.36 47.23 -82.98
N SER A 53 10.48 46.87 -82.02
CA SER A 53 9.02 46.83 -82.22
C SER A 53 8.37 48.09 -81.64
N PRO A 54 7.66 48.91 -82.45
CA PRO A 54 7.11 50.20 -82.02
C PRO A 54 5.73 50.05 -81.36
N PHE A 55 5.61 49.21 -80.32
CA PHE A 55 4.34 48.98 -79.62
C PHE A 55 4.53 48.98 -78.09
N PRO A 56 3.69 49.70 -77.32
CA PRO A 56 3.78 49.70 -75.85
C PRO A 56 3.33 48.35 -75.30
N ILE A 57 4.22 47.66 -74.57
CA ILE A 57 3.86 46.45 -73.83
C ILE A 57 2.99 46.89 -72.63
N PRO A 58 1.74 46.41 -72.49
CA PRO A 58 0.93 46.75 -71.34
C PRO A 58 1.53 46.11 -70.09
N HIS A 59 1.78 46.92 -69.06
CA HIS A 59 1.97 46.39 -67.71
C HIS A 59 0.69 45.66 -67.31
N SER A 60 0.73 44.34 -67.22
CA SER A 60 -0.32 43.56 -66.58
C SER A 60 -0.49 44.10 -65.16
N PRO A 61 -1.65 44.65 -64.77
CA PRO A 61 -1.84 45.14 -63.41
C PRO A 61 -1.68 43.96 -62.44
N PRO A 62 -1.20 44.18 -61.20
CA PRO A 62 -1.25 43.16 -60.18
C PRO A 62 -2.70 42.69 -60.07
N ARG A 63 -2.95 41.38 -60.26
CA ARG A 63 -4.30 40.82 -60.20
C ARG A 63 -4.85 41.09 -58.80
N ALA A 64 -5.78 42.02 -58.70
CA ALA A 64 -6.52 42.25 -57.46
C ALA A 64 -7.28 40.97 -57.12
N LEU A 65 -6.98 40.38 -55.96
CA LEU A 65 -7.69 39.21 -55.47
C LEU A 65 -9.18 39.51 -55.40
N THR A 66 -9.99 38.64 -55.97
CA THR A 66 -11.44 38.76 -55.86
C THR A 66 -11.88 38.59 -54.40
N LEU A 67 -13.02 39.18 -54.03
CA LEU A 67 -13.61 38.95 -52.70
C LEU A 67 -13.83 37.46 -52.42
N ILE A 68 -14.10 36.67 -53.45
CA ILE A 68 -14.26 35.21 -53.35
C ILE A 68 -12.90 34.54 -53.04
N GLU A 69 -11.82 34.89 -53.73
CA GLU A 69 -10.48 34.35 -53.42
C GLU A 69 -10.03 34.70 -52.00
N MET A 70 -10.27 35.93 -51.53
CA MET A 70 -9.91 36.30 -50.15
C MET A 70 -10.79 35.60 -49.10
N LEU A 71 -12.09 35.42 -49.37
CA LEU A 71 -12.98 34.64 -48.51
C LEU A 71 -12.60 33.16 -48.46
N VAL A 72 -12.26 32.54 -49.60
CA VAL A 72 -11.82 31.15 -49.68
C VAL A 72 -10.46 30.98 -48.98
N ALA A 73 -9.51 31.89 -49.18
CA ALA A 73 -8.23 31.86 -48.49
C ALA A 73 -8.40 31.95 -46.97
N LEU A 74 -9.24 32.87 -46.48
CA LEU A 74 -9.55 33.01 -45.05
C LEU A 74 -10.29 31.79 -44.48
N ALA A 75 -11.21 31.19 -45.23
CA ALA A 75 -11.88 29.96 -44.81
C ALA A 75 -10.89 28.78 -44.70
N VAL A 76 -9.98 28.63 -45.67
CA VAL A 76 -8.96 27.57 -45.66
C VAL A 76 -7.95 27.76 -44.53
N THR A 77 -7.49 28.98 -44.24
CA THR A 77 -6.57 29.21 -43.12
C THR A 77 -7.23 28.95 -41.76
N LEU A 78 -8.50 29.31 -41.58
CA LEU A 78 -9.26 28.98 -40.37
C LEU A 78 -9.45 27.47 -40.20
N VAL A 79 -9.79 26.74 -41.27
CA VAL A 79 -9.92 25.26 -41.23
C VAL A 79 -8.59 24.59 -40.94
N MET A 80 -7.48 25.05 -41.52
CA MET A 80 -6.14 24.52 -41.21
C MET A 80 -5.72 24.84 -39.77
N MET A 81 -6.00 26.05 -39.26
CA MET A 81 -5.72 26.38 -37.86
C MET A 81 -6.52 25.48 -36.90
N ALA A 82 -7.80 25.25 -37.17
CA ALA A 82 -8.63 24.34 -36.37
C ALA A 82 -8.11 22.88 -36.40
N ALA A 83 -7.70 22.38 -37.56
CA ALA A 83 -7.09 21.06 -37.68
C ALA A 83 -5.77 20.94 -36.91
N VAL A 84 -4.92 21.98 -36.95
CA VAL A 84 -3.65 22.04 -36.21
C VAL A 84 -3.88 22.11 -34.69
N VAL A 85 -4.85 22.91 -34.22
CA VAL A 85 -5.23 22.98 -32.79
C VAL A 85 -5.72 21.62 -32.29
N ASN A 86 -6.59 20.94 -33.05
CA ASN A 86 -7.07 19.59 -32.69
C ASN A 86 -5.94 18.56 -32.66
N LEU A 87 -4.99 18.62 -33.60
CA LEU A 87 -3.81 17.76 -33.59
C LEU A 87 -2.93 18.00 -32.35
N PHE A 88 -2.68 19.26 -31.99
CA PHE A 88 -1.91 19.60 -30.79
C PHE A 88 -2.63 19.22 -29.49
N ALA A 89 -3.96 19.37 -29.41
CA ALA A 89 -4.75 18.94 -28.26
C ALA A 89 -4.65 17.43 -28.05
N ASN A 90 -4.92 16.63 -29.10
CA ASN A 90 -4.85 15.17 -29.05
C ASN A 90 -3.43 14.67 -28.72
N MET A 91 -2.40 15.28 -29.31
CA MET A 91 -1.00 14.95 -29.04
C MET A 91 -0.60 15.29 -27.60
N SER A 92 -1.02 16.46 -27.10
CA SER A 92 -0.71 16.90 -25.73
C SER A 92 -1.41 16.04 -24.68
N GLY A 93 -2.65 15.63 -24.92
CA GLY A 93 -3.36 14.64 -24.09
C GLY A 93 -2.62 13.31 -24.07
N SER A 94 -2.27 12.75 -25.24
CA SER A 94 -1.50 11.48 -25.28
C SER A 94 -0.14 11.58 -24.58
N ILE A 95 0.53 12.74 -24.60
CA ILE A 95 1.77 12.97 -23.85
C ILE A 95 1.52 13.06 -22.33
N ARG A 96 0.44 13.71 -21.89
CA ARG A 96 0.06 13.80 -20.46
C ARG A 96 -0.23 12.41 -19.89
N ASN A 97 -1.15 11.67 -20.52
CA ASN A 97 -1.58 10.36 -20.05
C ASN A 97 -0.41 9.36 -20.00
N ARG A 98 0.54 9.44 -20.95
CA ARG A 98 1.78 8.65 -20.91
C ARG A 98 2.70 9.03 -19.76
N ARG A 99 2.80 10.33 -19.42
CA ARG A 99 3.63 10.79 -18.28
C ARG A 99 3.05 10.31 -16.96
N ALA A 100 1.76 10.55 -16.72
CA ALA A 100 1.07 10.11 -15.51
C ALA A 100 1.20 8.58 -15.32
N ALA A 101 0.87 7.80 -16.36
CA ALA A 101 1.00 6.34 -16.32
C ALA A 101 2.44 5.82 -16.11
N ILE A 102 3.48 6.60 -16.45
CA ILE A 102 4.89 6.31 -16.17
C ILE A 102 5.25 6.69 -14.73
N GLU A 103 4.73 7.81 -14.22
CA GLU A 103 4.95 8.34 -12.88
C GLU A 103 4.30 7.46 -11.80
N THR A 104 3.01 7.16 -11.94
CA THR A 104 2.30 6.18 -11.10
C THR A 104 2.96 4.80 -11.21
N GLY A 105 3.43 4.43 -12.41
CA GLY A 105 4.24 3.23 -12.64
C GLY A 105 5.66 3.28 -12.05
N ALA A 106 6.15 4.43 -11.57
CA ALA A 106 7.42 4.59 -10.85
C ALA A 106 7.20 4.62 -9.33
N GLN A 107 6.21 5.36 -8.85
CA GLN A 107 5.76 5.38 -7.45
C GLN A 107 5.46 3.95 -6.96
N LEU A 108 4.64 3.20 -7.71
CA LEU A 108 4.30 1.81 -7.37
C LEU A 108 5.54 0.89 -7.25
N ARG A 109 6.57 1.09 -8.09
CA ARG A 109 7.84 0.35 -7.98
C ARG A 109 8.69 0.79 -6.78
N GLN A 110 8.69 2.08 -6.45
CA GLN A 110 9.37 2.61 -5.27
C GLN A 110 8.74 2.04 -3.98
N VAL A 111 7.42 2.05 -3.89
CA VAL A 111 6.66 1.53 -2.74
C VAL A 111 6.84 0.02 -2.59
N ARG A 112 6.68 -0.74 -3.68
CA ARG A 112 7.00 -2.18 -3.74
C ARG A 112 8.43 -2.47 -3.23
N ASN A 113 9.41 -1.73 -3.72
CA ASN A 113 10.80 -1.92 -3.31
C ASN A 113 11.02 -1.54 -1.83
N ARG A 114 10.33 -0.51 -1.31
CA ARG A 114 10.43 -0.12 0.10
C ARG A 114 9.85 -1.20 1.02
N LEU A 115 8.66 -1.73 0.72
CA LEU A 115 8.11 -2.86 1.47
C LEU A 115 9.01 -4.09 1.37
N ALA A 116 9.56 -4.40 0.20
CA ALA A 116 10.49 -5.52 0.04
C ALA A 116 11.77 -5.37 0.89
N MET A 117 12.26 -4.14 1.09
CA MET A 117 13.36 -3.85 2.02
C MET A 117 12.92 -3.98 3.49
N ASP A 118 11.72 -3.50 3.85
CA ASP A 118 11.20 -3.62 5.21
C ASP A 118 11.00 -5.09 5.62
N LEU A 119 10.41 -5.90 4.75
CA LEU A 119 10.24 -7.35 4.95
C LEU A 119 11.58 -8.10 4.96
N ALA A 120 12.55 -7.69 4.14
CA ALA A 120 13.91 -8.26 4.17
C ALA A 120 14.71 -7.86 5.42
N GLY A 121 14.35 -6.74 6.06
CA GLY A 121 14.91 -6.26 7.32
C GLY A 121 14.13 -6.67 8.57
N ALA A 122 13.06 -7.47 8.45
CA ALA A 122 12.25 -7.90 9.59
C ALA A 122 13.11 -8.62 10.65
N THR A 123 13.01 -8.20 11.91
CA THR A 123 13.86 -8.74 12.99
C THR A 123 13.34 -10.05 13.57
N CYS A 124 12.02 -10.22 13.64
CA CYS A 124 11.37 -11.44 14.07
C CYS A 124 11.17 -12.40 12.90
N ARG A 125 11.33 -13.71 13.14
CA ARG A 125 11.24 -14.75 12.09
C ARG A 125 9.84 -15.21 11.75
N GLY A 126 8.81 -14.68 12.41
CA GLY A 126 7.43 -15.10 12.19
C GLY A 126 7.07 -16.45 12.84
N SER A 127 7.86 -16.98 13.77
CA SER A 127 7.41 -18.07 14.66
C SER A 127 6.53 -17.53 15.78
N THR A 128 5.59 -18.32 16.27
CA THR A 128 4.81 -17.98 17.46
C THR A 128 5.63 -18.18 18.75
N TRP A 129 5.16 -17.56 19.84
CA TRP A 129 5.73 -17.60 21.19
C TRP A 129 7.18 -17.07 21.27
N GLN A 130 7.33 -15.75 21.11
CA GLN A 130 8.64 -15.09 21.27
C GLN A 130 8.97 -14.84 22.75
N ASP A 131 10.21 -15.13 23.15
CA ASP A 131 10.78 -14.70 24.43
C ASP A 131 11.32 -13.25 24.31
N PRO A 132 10.86 -12.29 25.14
CA PRO A 132 11.41 -10.94 25.19
C PRO A 132 12.94 -10.88 25.34
N ALA A 133 13.57 -11.85 26.02
CA ALA A 133 15.01 -11.91 26.20
C ALA A 133 15.78 -12.15 24.88
N GLU A 134 15.17 -12.82 23.89
CA GLU A 134 15.79 -12.99 22.57
C GLU A 134 15.83 -11.69 21.74
N ASN A 135 15.10 -10.65 22.16
CA ASN A 135 15.09 -9.33 21.50
C ASN A 135 14.77 -9.41 19.99
N GLN A 136 13.88 -10.31 19.58
CA GLN A 136 13.46 -10.44 18.18
C GLN A 136 12.46 -9.35 17.75
N GLY A 137 11.75 -8.69 18.68
CA GLY A 137 10.64 -7.80 18.35
C GLY A 137 9.38 -8.60 18.00
N TYR A 138 8.65 -8.20 16.96
CA TYR A 138 7.40 -8.85 16.57
C TYR A 138 7.09 -8.76 15.07
N ILE A 139 6.16 -9.61 14.63
CA ILE A 139 5.34 -9.38 13.42
C ILE A 139 3.87 -9.54 13.82
N GLU A 140 3.05 -8.58 13.43
CA GLU A 140 1.61 -8.57 13.63
C GLU A 140 0.94 -8.22 12.29
N ILE A 141 -0.05 -9.01 11.89
CA ILE A 141 -0.89 -8.74 10.72
C ILE A 141 -2.32 -8.73 11.23
N LEU A 142 -3.04 -7.64 10.97
CA LEU A 142 -4.47 -7.57 11.17
C LEU A 142 -5.13 -7.57 9.81
N GLU A 143 -6.08 -8.47 9.66
CA GLU A 143 -7.00 -8.52 8.54
C GLU A 143 -8.29 -7.80 8.93
N GLY A 144 -8.79 -7.00 8.00
CA GLY A 144 -10.02 -6.25 8.13
C GLY A 144 -11.29 -7.11 8.04
N GLN A 145 -12.41 -6.48 7.70
CA GLN A 145 -13.66 -7.17 7.37
C GLN A 145 -14.03 -7.10 5.88
N TRP A 146 -13.37 -6.26 5.10
CA TRP A 146 -13.60 -6.15 3.67
C TRP A 146 -12.79 -7.21 2.91
N SER A 147 -12.85 -7.20 1.58
CA SER A 147 -12.11 -8.12 0.69
C SER A 147 -12.24 -7.73 -0.77
N ASP A 148 -11.42 -8.31 -1.66
CA ASP A 148 -11.65 -8.30 -3.12
C ASP A 148 -13.11 -8.71 -3.50
N LYS A 149 -13.76 -9.53 -2.67
CA LYS A 149 -15.17 -9.95 -2.85
C LYS A 149 -16.16 -8.90 -2.34
N ASP A 150 -15.96 -8.34 -1.15
CA ASP A 150 -16.82 -7.34 -0.50
C ASP A 150 -15.95 -6.13 -0.09
N PRO A 151 -15.68 -5.16 -0.99
CA PRO A 151 -14.56 -4.22 -0.82
C PRO A 151 -14.82 -2.99 0.06
N THR A 152 -16.07 -2.64 0.35
CA THR A 152 -16.46 -1.47 1.16
C THR A 152 -17.96 -1.52 1.54
N GLU A 153 -18.36 -0.73 2.53
CA GLU A 153 -19.74 -0.39 2.84
C GLU A 153 -20.36 0.51 1.76
N LEU A 154 -19.59 1.42 1.13
CA LEU A 154 -20.04 2.48 0.22
C LEU A 154 -20.76 1.99 -1.07
N ILE A 155 -20.88 0.67 -1.26
CA ILE A 155 -21.53 0.02 -2.42
C ILE A 155 -22.79 -0.79 -2.05
N ASN A 156 -23.30 -0.68 -0.81
CA ASN A 156 -24.33 -1.54 -0.26
C ASN A 156 -25.76 -1.33 -0.79
N LEU A 157 -26.05 -0.19 -1.42
CA LEU A 157 -27.40 0.26 -1.81
C LEU A 157 -28.35 0.57 -0.65
N SER A 158 -27.82 1.13 0.45
CA SER A 158 -28.59 1.68 1.56
C SER A 158 -28.07 3.05 2.01
N ASP A 159 -28.28 4.09 1.21
CA ASP A 159 -28.16 5.50 1.64
C ASP A 159 -29.12 5.82 2.80
N GLU A 160 -28.65 5.65 4.03
CA GLU A 160 -29.33 6.08 5.27
C GLU A 160 -29.13 7.60 5.55
N GLY A 161 -28.47 8.33 4.65
CA GLY A 161 -28.33 9.78 4.67
C GLY A 161 -27.27 10.33 5.65
N ALA A 162 -27.28 11.66 5.83
CA ALA A 162 -26.31 12.34 6.70
C ALA A 162 -26.68 12.22 8.19
N GLY A 163 -25.90 11.46 8.95
CA GLY A 163 -26.06 11.28 10.41
C GLY A 163 -24.95 10.44 11.01
N SER A 164 -24.87 10.35 12.35
CA SER A 164 -23.72 9.76 13.05
C SER A 164 -23.44 8.27 12.78
N ASN A 165 -24.37 7.54 12.15
CA ASN A 165 -24.23 6.17 11.67
C ASN A 165 -24.70 6.02 10.19
N GLY A 166 -24.81 7.12 9.44
CA GLY A 166 -25.32 7.12 8.07
C GLY A 166 -24.20 6.99 7.04
N ASP A 167 -24.17 5.89 6.31
CA ASP A 167 -23.18 5.56 5.30
C ASP A 167 -23.62 6.04 3.91
N ARG A 168 -23.26 7.29 3.59
CA ARG A 168 -23.44 7.87 2.25
C ARG A 168 -22.79 6.99 1.17
N GLU A 169 -23.59 6.57 0.20
CA GLU A 169 -23.15 5.74 -0.91
C GLU A 169 -22.20 6.44 -1.89
N LEU A 170 -21.43 5.63 -2.62
CA LEU A 170 -20.66 6.05 -3.78
C LEU A 170 -21.59 6.61 -4.88
N ASP A 171 -21.36 7.83 -5.36
CA ASP A 171 -22.07 8.34 -6.55
C ASP A 171 -21.61 7.61 -7.81
N TYR A 172 -22.35 6.55 -8.16
CA TYR A 172 -22.14 5.74 -9.36
C TYR A 172 -22.16 6.54 -10.67
N THR A 173 -22.69 7.78 -10.70
CA THR A 173 -22.81 8.60 -11.92
C THR A 173 -21.62 9.55 -12.14
N THR A 174 -20.93 9.97 -11.09
CA THR A 174 -19.75 10.87 -11.20
C THR A 174 -18.43 10.24 -10.78
N SER A 175 -18.44 9.12 -10.03
CA SER A 175 -17.22 8.47 -9.51
C SER A 175 -16.21 8.11 -10.59
N LEU A 176 -14.93 8.30 -10.28
CA LEU A 176 -13.77 7.89 -11.07
C LEU A 176 -13.33 6.45 -10.79
N VAL A 177 -13.91 5.76 -9.79
CA VAL A 177 -13.64 4.35 -9.49
C VAL A 177 -14.01 3.50 -10.70
N PRO A 178 -13.10 2.69 -11.27
CA PRO A 178 -13.41 1.89 -12.46
C PRO A 178 -14.51 0.86 -12.21
N SER A 179 -15.25 0.51 -13.27
CA SER A 179 -16.21 -0.60 -13.23
C SER A 179 -15.51 -1.96 -13.25
N SER A 180 -16.23 -3.02 -12.88
CA SER A 180 -15.88 -4.38 -13.26
C SER A 180 -15.89 -4.58 -14.79
N GLN A 181 -15.37 -5.73 -15.23
CA GLN A 181 -15.44 -6.20 -16.62
C GLN A 181 -16.84 -6.72 -17.02
N THR A 182 -17.73 -6.92 -16.04
CA THR A 182 -19.07 -7.49 -16.22
C THR A 182 -20.20 -6.48 -15.97
N PHE A 183 -19.86 -5.23 -15.64
CA PHE A 183 -20.80 -4.13 -15.54
C PHE A 183 -21.41 -3.79 -16.91
N ASP A 184 -22.74 -3.70 -16.96
CA ASP A 184 -23.49 -3.25 -18.13
C ASP A 184 -24.08 -1.85 -17.85
N PRO A 185 -23.53 -0.77 -18.45
CA PRO A 185 -24.04 0.59 -18.27
C PRO A 185 -25.35 0.87 -19.02
N GLU A 186 -25.78 0.01 -19.96
CA GLU A 186 -27.06 0.17 -20.65
C GLU A 186 -28.24 -0.39 -19.83
N SER A 187 -28.03 -1.50 -19.10
CA SER A 187 -29.02 -2.05 -18.17
C SER A 187 -28.83 -1.67 -16.70
N GLY A 188 -27.71 -1.01 -16.35
CA GLY A 188 -27.36 -0.62 -14.98
C GLY A 188 -27.00 -1.82 -14.09
N ARG A 189 -26.59 -2.96 -14.66
CA ARG A 189 -26.42 -4.21 -13.91
C ARG A 189 -24.97 -4.43 -13.48
N ALA A 190 -24.74 -4.55 -12.17
CA ALA A 190 -23.44 -4.79 -11.57
C ALA A 190 -23.01 -6.28 -11.62
N ALA A 191 -21.71 -6.53 -11.43
CA ALA A 191 -21.11 -7.88 -11.41
C ALA A 191 -21.74 -8.85 -10.38
N ASP A 192 -22.17 -8.31 -9.25
CA ASP A 192 -22.80 -9.02 -8.12
C ASP A 192 -24.33 -9.18 -8.27
N GLY A 193 -24.92 -8.62 -9.34
CA GLY A 193 -26.34 -8.65 -9.61
C GLY A 193 -27.16 -7.51 -8.99
N ARG A 194 -26.52 -6.52 -8.34
CA ARG A 194 -27.18 -5.25 -8.00
C ARG A 194 -27.67 -4.53 -9.26
N THR A 195 -28.75 -3.76 -9.11
CA THR A 195 -29.29 -2.85 -10.12
C THR A 195 -28.98 -1.42 -9.68
N LEU A 196 -28.23 -0.69 -10.50
CA LEU A 196 -27.73 0.65 -10.21
C LEU A 196 -28.58 1.73 -10.92
N PRO A 197 -28.45 3.01 -10.53
CA PRO A 197 -29.14 4.12 -11.20
C PRO A 197 -28.81 4.21 -12.70
N SER A 198 -29.80 4.63 -13.50
CA SER A 198 -29.60 4.89 -14.93
C SER A 198 -28.58 6.01 -15.14
N GLY A 199 -27.55 5.76 -15.95
CA GLY A 199 -26.41 6.67 -16.11
C GLY A 199 -25.22 6.39 -15.19
N ALA A 200 -25.24 5.29 -14.41
CA ALA A 200 -24.06 4.82 -13.69
C ALA A 200 -22.88 4.56 -14.65
N VAL A 201 -21.70 5.06 -14.28
CA VAL A 201 -20.42 4.85 -14.98
C VAL A 201 -19.57 3.74 -14.33
N THR A 202 -19.95 3.28 -13.14
CA THR A 202 -19.24 2.26 -12.37
C THR A 202 -20.20 1.43 -11.53
N ASP A 203 -19.77 0.21 -11.15
CA ASP A 203 -20.39 -0.61 -10.10
C ASP A 203 -19.59 -0.64 -8.79
N GLY A 204 -18.48 0.11 -8.72
CA GLY A 204 -17.55 0.16 -7.60
C GLY A 204 -16.65 -1.08 -7.46
N ARG A 205 -16.80 -2.10 -8.32
CA ARG A 205 -16.17 -3.43 -8.14
C ARG A 205 -14.74 -3.54 -8.64
N ALA A 206 -14.08 -2.43 -8.98
CA ALA A 206 -12.62 -2.38 -9.12
C ALA A 206 -11.88 -2.05 -7.80
N LEU A 207 -12.61 -1.61 -6.76
CA LEU A 207 -12.10 -1.59 -5.39
C LEU A 207 -11.85 -3.04 -4.93
N GLY A 208 -10.73 -3.26 -4.25
CA GLY A 208 -10.37 -4.55 -3.66
C GLY A 208 -10.37 -4.51 -2.14
N ASP A 209 -9.39 -5.16 -1.51
CA ASP A 209 -9.16 -5.03 -0.08
C ASP A 209 -8.54 -3.68 0.34
N TRP A 210 -8.62 -3.31 1.62
CA TRP A 210 -7.89 -2.16 2.17
C TRP A 210 -7.72 -2.09 3.69
N ASP A 211 -8.57 -2.72 4.51
CA ASP A 211 -8.56 -2.49 5.97
C ASP A 211 -7.53 -3.32 6.75
N ASP A 212 -6.60 -3.94 6.01
CA ASP A 212 -5.39 -4.60 6.50
C ASP A 212 -4.39 -3.66 7.18
N VAL A 213 -3.70 -4.21 8.17
CA VAL A 213 -2.52 -3.60 8.81
C VAL A 213 -1.40 -4.63 8.95
N LEU A 214 -0.27 -4.37 8.29
CA LEU A 214 1.00 -5.07 8.50
C LEU A 214 1.90 -4.23 9.42
N ALA A 215 2.17 -4.72 10.62
CA ALA A 215 3.03 -4.08 11.61
C ALA A 215 4.21 -5.00 11.96
N LEU A 216 5.44 -4.48 11.91
CA LEU A 216 6.65 -5.26 12.16
C LEU A 216 7.82 -4.40 12.68
N THR A 217 8.73 -5.05 13.40
CA THR A 217 10.03 -4.47 13.76
C THR A 217 11.08 -4.74 12.68
N VAL A 218 11.76 -3.68 12.23
CA VAL A 218 12.66 -3.67 11.06
C VAL A 218 14.05 -3.15 11.45
N ARG A 219 15.09 -3.81 10.91
CA ARG A 219 16.50 -3.43 11.03
C ARG A 219 17.06 -2.98 9.68
N SER A 220 17.78 -1.85 9.69
CA SER A 220 18.52 -1.32 8.55
C SER A 220 19.86 -0.73 9.03
N GLU A 221 20.95 -1.43 8.76
CA GLU A 221 22.30 -1.04 9.23
C GLU A 221 23.09 -0.21 8.21
N SER A 222 22.74 -0.27 6.92
CA SER A 222 23.32 0.59 5.88
C SER A 222 22.65 1.96 5.79
N ASP A 223 21.33 1.99 5.98
CA ASP A 223 20.47 3.15 5.77
C ASP A 223 19.55 3.29 6.99
N PRO A 224 20.05 3.83 8.13
CA PRO A 224 19.29 3.91 9.37
C PRO A 224 18.03 4.77 9.22
N PHE A 225 17.02 4.47 10.03
CA PHE A 225 15.79 5.25 10.08
C PHE A 225 16.05 6.58 10.79
N THR A 226 15.61 7.68 10.19
CA THR A 226 15.81 9.03 10.73
C THR A 226 14.47 9.72 10.96
N ALA A 227 14.31 10.42 12.09
CA ALA A 227 13.11 11.18 12.38
C ALA A 227 13.38 12.39 13.29
N ARG A 228 12.46 13.36 13.27
CA ARG A 228 12.43 14.46 14.24
C ARG A 228 11.79 13.97 15.53
N VAL A 229 12.50 14.15 16.63
CA VAL A 229 12.07 13.77 17.98
C VAL A 229 12.21 14.96 18.92
N LEU A 230 11.18 15.25 19.70
CA LEU A 230 11.22 16.27 20.74
C LEU A 230 12.06 15.77 21.92
N ASN A 231 13.19 16.43 22.20
CA ASN A 231 14.04 16.11 23.35
C ASN A 231 13.33 16.52 24.66
N PRO A 232 13.09 15.58 25.60
CA PRO A 232 12.31 15.86 26.82
C PRO A 232 13.01 16.81 27.81
N ALA A 233 14.35 16.90 27.76
CA ALA A 233 15.14 17.72 28.68
C ALA A 233 15.34 19.16 28.20
N THR A 234 15.10 19.45 26.91
CA THR A 234 15.31 20.78 26.32
C THR A 234 14.09 21.35 25.61
N SER A 235 13.06 20.54 25.34
CA SER A 235 11.88 20.90 24.52
C SER A 235 12.24 21.40 23.11
N VAL A 236 13.31 20.88 22.54
CA VAL A 236 13.78 21.17 21.17
C VAL A 236 13.74 19.89 20.33
N GLU A 237 13.26 19.99 19.09
CA GLU A 237 13.37 18.91 18.11
C GLU A 237 14.84 18.65 17.74
N ALA A 238 15.26 17.39 17.82
CA ALA A 238 16.49 16.91 17.21
C ALA A 238 16.16 15.92 16.08
N LEU A 239 17.00 15.90 15.03
CA LEU A 239 17.05 14.75 14.14
C LEU A 239 17.76 13.61 14.90
N VAL A 240 17.08 12.47 15.05
CA VAL A 240 17.65 11.27 15.64
C VAL A 240 17.64 10.16 14.60
N GLU A 241 18.66 9.30 14.65
CA GLU A 241 18.82 8.14 13.78
C GLU A 241 18.80 6.87 14.63
N SER A 242 18.19 5.79 14.12
CA SER A 242 18.30 4.44 14.70
C SER A 242 18.38 3.39 13.59
N PRO A 243 19.23 2.36 13.69
CA PRO A 243 19.20 1.22 12.79
C PRO A 243 17.96 0.33 12.99
N LEU A 244 17.11 0.62 13.98
CA LEU A 244 15.89 -0.11 14.32
C LEU A 244 14.67 0.81 14.29
N ALA A 245 13.60 0.34 13.66
CA ALA A 245 12.31 1.01 13.70
C ALA A 245 11.15 0.02 13.73
N GLU A 246 10.05 0.45 14.33
CA GLU A 246 8.76 -0.18 14.22
C GLU A 246 8.05 0.45 13.00
N VAL A 247 7.62 -0.39 12.07
CA VAL A 247 7.08 0.02 10.76
C VAL A 247 5.67 -0.52 10.62
N LEU A 248 4.73 0.38 10.28
CA LEU A 248 3.32 0.04 10.06
C LEU A 248 2.93 0.40 8.64
N TRP A 249 2.41 -0.59 7.92
CA TRP A 249 1.82 -0.47 6.59
C TRP A 249 0.32 -0.72 6.70
N PHE A 250 -0.50 0.21 6.19
CA PHE A 250 -1.95 0.13 6.20
C PHE A 250 -2.53 1.04 5.12
N ALA A 251 -3.82 0.93 4.84
CA ALA A 251 -4.53 1.92 4.05
C ALA A 251 -5.71 2.55 4.81
N THR A 252 -6.22 3.66 4.27
CA THR A 252 -7.51 4.24 4.68
C THR A 252 -8.34 4.51 3.44
N GLU A 253 -9.60 4.12 3.45
CA GLU A 253 -10.58 4.53 2.45
C GLU A 253 -11.01 5.98 2.64
N LYS A 254 -11.08 6.74 1.54
CA LYS A 254 -11.74 8.04 1.51
C LYS A 254 -13.25 7.82 1.50
N LYS A 255 -13.87 7.98 2.66
CA LYS A 255 -15.33 8.04 2.78
C LYS A 255 -15.89 9.30 2.13
N VAL A 256 -17.14 9.23 1.70
CA VAL A 256 -17.93 10.38 1.25
C VAL A 256 -18.05 11.40 2.39
N ASP A 257 -17.98 12.68 2.06
CA ASP A 257 -18.08 13.79 3.03
C ASP A 257 -19.49 13.88 3.63
N ASP A 258 -19.64 13.69 4.94
CA ASP A 258 -20.91 13.78 5.66
C ASP A 258 -21.40 15.23 5.83
N SER A 259 -20.51 16.21 5.64
CA SER A 259 -20.80 17.64 5.75
C SER A 259 -21.19 18.32 4.43
N SER A 260 -21.07 17.60 3.30
CA SER A 260 -21.27 18.12 1.93
C SER A 260 -22.34 17.35 1.16
N ASP A 261 -23.37 18.04 0.65
CA ASP A 261 -24.33 17.46 -0.32
C ASP A 261 -23.77 17.36 -1.76
N THR A 262 -22.47 17.59 -1.95
CA THR A 262 -21.77 17.43 -3.22
C THR A 262 -20.87 16.20 -3.16
N ALA A 263 -21.22 15.16 -3.93
CA ALA A 263 -20.38 13.97 -4.10
C ALA A 263 -19.02 14.35 -4.70
N ASP A 264 -17.94 13.73 -4.20
CA ASP A 264 -16.61 13.91 -4.76
C ASP A 264 -16.28 12.70 -5.64
N PRO A 265 -15.94 12.90 -6.93
CA PRO A 265 -15.58 11.81 -7.85
C PRO A 265 -14.44 10.89 -7.39
N ASN A 266 -13.71 11.24 -6.33
CA ASN A 266 -12.61 10.47 -5.74
C ASN A 266 -13.01 9.61 -4.53
N ASP A 267 -14.29 9.59 -4.14
CA ASP A 267 -14.77 8.78 -3.01
C ASP A 267 -14.59 7.27 -3.27
N GLY A 268 -14.29 6.51 -2.21
CA GLY A 268 -13.93 5.08 -2.28
C GLY A 268 -12.45 4.81 -2.64
N PHE A 269 -11.70 5.76 -3.20
CA PHE A 269 -10.25 5.58 -3.35
C PHE A 269 -9.55 5.50 -1.99
N ARG A 270 -8.48 4.72 -1.94
CA ARG A 270 -7.65 4.54 -0.75
C ARG A 270 -6.36 5.36 -0.80
N HIS A 271 -5.85 5.63 0.39
CA HIS A 271 -4.50 6.16 0.62
C HIS A 271 -3.71 5.12 1.39
N VAL A 272 -2.52 4.75 0.89
CA VAL A 272 -1.65 3.76 1.54
C VAL A 272 -0.58 4.51 2.32
N TYR A 273 -0.36 4.12 3.56
CA TYR A 273 0.57 4.74 4.50
C TYR A 273 1.70 3.79 4.86
N ARG A 274 2.87 4.36 5.16
CA ARG A 274 4.03 3.67 5.72
C ARG A 274 4.59 4.47 6.89
N ARG A 275 4.06 4.23 8.08
CA ARG A 275 4.49 4.91 9.31
C ARG A 275 5.78 4.28 9.85
N VAL A 276 6.60 5.11 10.51
CA VAL A 276 7.87 4.71 11.13
C VAL A 276 7.93 5.30 12.53
N LEU A 277 8.26 4.47 13.51
CA LEU A 277 8.59 4.91 14.87
C LEU A 277 9.99 4.40 15.21
N LEU A 278 10.91 5.29 15.60
CA LEU A 278 12.29 4.90 15.93
C LEU A 278 12.32 4.04 17.19
N ILE A 279 12.96 2.88 17.12
CA ILE A 279 13.28 2.05 18.30
C ILE A 279 14.60 2.58 18.83
N ALA A 280 14.55 3.40 19.87
CA ALA A 280 15.68 4.22 20.32
C ALA A 280 15.70 4.32 21.87
N PRO A 281 16.01 3.21 22.58
CA PRO A 281 15.91 3.11 24.05
C PRO A 281 16.88 4.01 24.86
N TRP A 282 17.70 4.82 24.18
CA TRP A 282 18.52 5.89 24.78
C TRP A 282 17.82 7.26 24.79
N LEU A 283 16.58 7.34 24.32
CA LEU A 283 15.72 8.52 24.36
C LEU A 283 14.69 8.44 25.49
N GLY A 284 14.13 9.58 25.85
CA GLY A 284 13.15 9.66 26.94
C GLY A 284 13.80 9.73 28.33
N PRO A 285 13.02 9.43 29.39
CA PRO A 285 11.57 9.27 29.36
C PRO A 285 10.84 10.60 29.08
N TRP A 286 9.56 10.55 28.71
CA TRP A 286 8.70 11.73 28.53
C TRP A 286 7.55 11.72 29.56
N SER A 287 7.43 12.81 30.32
CA SER A 287 6.36 13.01 31.30
C SER A 287 5.10 13.67 30.70
N SER A 288 4.62 13.14 29.57
CA SER A 288 3.29 13.46 29.02
C SER A 288 2.20 12.58 29.64
N GLY A 289 0.94 12.81 29.30
CA GLY A 289 -0.17 11.98 29.82
C GLY A 289 -0.29 10.61 29.15
N ILE A 290 -1.00 9.69 29.80
CA ILE A 290 -1.26 8.28 29.41
C ILE A 290 -1.77 8.10 27.95
N GLY A 291 -2.35 9.16 27.36
CA GLY A 291 -2.90 9.16 26.00
C GLY A 291 -2.08 9.90 24.93
N GLN A 292 -0.91 10.47 25.26
CA GLN A 292 -0.09 11.24 24.32
C GLN A 292 1.38 10.79 24.34
N PRO A 293 1.72 9.71 23.61
CA PRO A 293 3.11 9.34 23.35
C PRO A 293 3.82 10.42 22.50
N PRO A 294 5.14 10.58 22.62
CA PRO A 294 5.94 11.37 21.67
C PRO A 294 5.77 10.88 20.23
N GLU A 295 5.75 11.82 19.29
CA GLU A 295 5.72 11.50 17.87
C GLU A 295 7.04 10.87 17.39
N ASN A 296 6.95 10.01 16.38
CA ASN A 296 8.07 9.36 15.67
C ASN A 296 9.00 8.45 16.49
N VAL A 297 8.68 8.12 17.75
CA VAL A 297 9.44 7.16 18.59
C VAL A 297 8.53 6.01 18.99
N SER A 298 9.08 4.79 19.02
CA SER A 298 8.40 3.62 19.56
C SER A 298 8.55 3.65 21.08
N VAL A 299 7.42 3.68 21.79
CA VAL A 299 7.36 3.89 23.23
C VAL A 299 6.26 3.04 23.87
N HIS A 300 6.49 2.64 25.11
CA HIS A 300 5.45 2.15 26.01
C HIS A 300 5.26 3.12 27.19
N TRP A 301 4.21 2.89 27.97
CA TRP A 301 3.96 3.64 29.20
C TRP A 301 4.39 2.82 30.42
N ASP A 302 5.26 3.39 31.23
CA ASP A 302 5.64 2.86 32.53
C ASP A 302 4.78 3.53 33.63
N PRO A 303 3.81 2.82 34.23
CA PRO A 303 3.00 3.32 35.33
C PRO A 303 3.69 3.25 36.70
N THR A 304 4.88 2.63 36.81
CA THR A 304 5.57 2.42 38.10
C THR A 304 6.23 3.69 38.64
N THR A 305 6.57 4.62 37.77
CA THR A 305 6.98 5.98 38.17
C THR A 305 5.81 6.74 38.79
N GLY A 306 6.06 7.59 39.81
CA GLY A 306 5.03 8.27 40.63
C GLY A 306 4.23 9.37 39.92
N GLY A 307 3.51 9.01 38.86
CA GLY A 307 2.84 9.88 37.91
C GLY A 307 2.76 9.27 36.49
N GLY A 308 3.56 8.23 36.23
CA GLY A 308 3.71 7.53 34.96
C GLY A 308 4.49 8.30 33.91
N GLN A 309 5.19 7.59 33.02
CA GLN A 309 6.05 8.16 31.98
C GLN A 309 6.05 7.30 30.71
N TRP A 310 6.25 7.93 29.55
CA TRP A 310 6.56 7.20 28.32
C TRP A 310 8.05 6.86 28.25
N VAL A 311 8.37 5.59 28.01
CA VAL A 311 9.73 5.04 27.93
C VAL A 311 9.97 4.54 26.50
N ALA A 312 11.15 4.80 25.95
CA ALA A 312 11.51 4.35 24.60
C ALA A 312 11.77 2.84 24.56
N ASN A 313 11.11 2.15 23.62
CA ASN A 313 11.13 0.70 23.51
C ASN A 313 12.50 0.14 23.10
N THR A 314 12.84 -1.02 23.64
CA THR A 314 13.77 -2.00 23.07
C THR A 314 13.03 -2.97 22.13
N LEU A 315 13.76 -3.91 21.51
CA LEU A 315 13.14 -5.00 20.76
C LEU A 315 12.46 -6.03 21.69
N GLY A 316 13.01 -6.28 22.89
CA GLY A 316 12.38 -7.16 23.88
C GLY A 316 11.05 -6.61 24.40
N ASP A 317 10.96 -5.28 24.62
CA ASP A 317 9.70 -4.65 25.04
C ASP A 317 8.60 -4.83 23.99
N LEU A 318 8.94 -4.68 22.71
CA LEU A 318 8.02 -4.78 21.57
C LEU A 318 7.57 -6.20 21.24
N THR A 319 8.24 -7.22 21.76
CA THR A 319 7.74 -8.58 21.73
C THR A 319 6.39 -8.67 22.46
N LYS A 320 6.23 -7.97 23.58
CA LYS A 320 4.96 -7.83 24.30
C LYS A 320 3.99 -6.92 23.52
N ARG A 321 2.70 -7.24 23.53
CA ARG A 321 1.70 -6.63 22.63
C ARG A 321 1.21 -5.25 23.09
N GLU A 322 1.21 -5.00 24.40
CA GLU A 322 0.82 -3.75 25.04
C GLU A 322 1.79 -2.58 24.78
N ASN A 323 3.07 -2.89 24.55
CA ASN A 323 4.14 -1.92 24.33
C ASN A 323 4.24 -1.42 22.88
N ARG A 324 3.51 -2.05 21.96
CA ARG A 324 3.61 -1.78 20.51
C ARG A 324 2.96 -0.45 20.14
N ALA A 325 3.33 0.05 18.97
CA ALA A 325 2.82 1.27 18.37
C ALA A 325 1.31 1.43 18.57
N THR A 326 0.93 2.67 18.89
CA THR A 326 -0.45 3.18 18.97
C THR A 326 -1.31 2.62 20.11
N ARG A 327 -0.80 1.73 20.96
CA ARG A 327 -1.46 1.32 22.20
C ARG A 327 -1.27 2.42 23.24
N PRO A 328 -2.32 2.87 23.96
CA PRO A 328 -2.18 3.82 25.07
C PRO A 328 -1.81 3.09 26.37
N GLY A 329 -1.23 3.81 27.32
CA GLY A 329 -0.61 3.25 28.53
C GLY A 329 -1.51 2.61 29.58
N ASN A 330 -2.79 2.37 29.30
CA ASN A 330 -3.72 1.68 30.18
C ASN A 330 -4.80 0.99 29.34
N TRP A 331 -4.37 0.18 28.37
CA TRP A 331 -5.26 -0.58 27.51
C TRP A 331 -5.47 -1.99 28.06
N PRO A 332 -6.71 -2.50 28.13
CA PRO A 332 -6.96 -3.85 28.61
C PRO A 332 -6.36 -4.90 27.67
N TYR A 333 -6.07 -6.08 28.22
CA TYR A 333 -5.90 -7.29 27.44
C TYR A 333 -7.12 -7.47 26.50
N PRO A 334 -6.95 -7.85 25.22
CA PRO A 334 -5.75 -8.39 24.58
C PRO A 334 -4.98 -7.38 23.71
N HIS A 335 -4.85 -6.12 24.13
CA HIS A 335 -3.98 -5.13 23.46
C HIS A 335 -4.29 -4.96 21.94
N ALA A 336 -5.57 -5.12 21.61
CA ALA A 336 -6.12 -4.99 20.27
C ALA A 336 -5.81 -3.60 19.68
N LEU A 337 -5.30 -3.59 18.46
CA LEU A 337 -5.09 -2.36 17.68
C LEU A 337 -6.45 -1.73 17.33
N ARG A 338 -6.47 -0.42 17.09
CA ARG A 338 -7.61 0.27 16.48
C ARG A 338 -7.15 1.17 15.34
N GLY A 339 -7.95 1.20 14.27
CA GLY A 339 -7.77 2.10 13.13
C GLY A 339 -7.71 3.58 13.53
N ASP A 340 -8.50 3.99 14.55
CA ASP A 340 -8.56 5.38 15.06
C ASP A 340 -7.20 5.93 15.55
N ARG A 341 -6.23 5.05 15.81
CA ARG A 341 -4.93 5.38 16.39
C ARG A 341 -3.75 5.03 15.50
N LEU A 342 -3.96 4.53 14.28
CA LEU A 342 -2.87 4.34 13.29
C LEU A 342 -2.17 5.67 12.96
N LEU A 343 -2.94 6.76 12.98
CA LEU A 343 -2.51 8.15 12.75
C LEU A 343 -2.78 9.07 13.99
N PRO A 344 -2.07 8.91 15.11
CA PRO A 344 -2.07 9.86 16.22
C PRO A 344 -1.02 10.95 15.96
N GLY A 345 -1.45 12.20 16.03
CA GLY A 345 -0.69 13.35 15.52
C GLY A 345 -1.40 13.99 14.32
N ASN A 346 -0.97 15.19 13.93
CA ASN A 346 -1.75 16.04 13.02
C ASN A 346 -1.65 15.60 11.53
N THR A 347 -2.56 14.71 11.11
CA THR A 347 -2.99 14.46 9.72
C THR A 347 -1.87 14.38 8.67
N ASP A 348 -0.74 13.76 9.03
CA ASP A 348 0.51 14.07 8.35
C ASP A 348 0.68 13.34 7.01
N VAL A 349 0.55 14.12 5.92
CA VAL A 349 0.69 13.68 4.52
C VAL A 349 2.08 13.06 4.26
N THR A 350 3.07 13.32 5.12
CA THR A 350 4.43 12.76 5.07
C THR A 350 4.47 11.23 5.12
N ALA A 351 3.49 10.59 5.77
CA ALA A 351 3.42 9.14 5.91
C ALA A 351 2.73 8.44 4.73
N GLN A 352 2.06 9.19 3.84
CA GLN A 352 1.37 8.66 2.67
C GLN A 352 2.39 8.26 1.59
N VAL A 353 2.28 7.02 1.10
CA VAL A 353 3.16 6.47 0.06
C VAL A 353 2.46 6.20 -1.28
N LEU A 354 1.14 6.05 -1.29
CA LEU A 354 0.32 6.02 -2.51
C LEU A 354 -0.97 6.83 -2.34
N GLY A 355 -1.34 7.56 -3.39
CA GLY A 355 -2.70 8.07 -3.60
C GLY A 355 -3.43 7.24 -4.66
N ASN A 356 -4.75 7.43 -4.77
CA ASN A 356 -5.63 6.77 -5.75
C ASN A 356 -5.47 5.23 -5.78
N ALA A 357 -5.25 4.63 -4.62
CA ALA A 357 -5.18 3.18 -4.49
C ALA A 357 -6.59 2.58 -4.61
N LEU A 358 -6.69 1.46 -5.32
CA LEU A 358 -7.87 0.60 -5.38
C LEU A 358 -7.77 -0.56 -4.37
N ALA A 359 -6.57 -0.98 -3.99
CA ALA A 359 -6.38 -1.99 -2.95
C ALA A 359 -5.03 -1.91 -2.22
N PHE A 360 -5.06 -2.32 -0.95
CA PHE A 360 -3.92 -2.71 -0.11
C PHE A 360 -4.34 -3.99 0.64
N ASP A 361 -3.57 -5.06 0.50
CA ASP A 361 -4.03 -6.43 0.66
C ASP A 361 -2.85 -7.31 1.13
N VAL A 362 -2.99 -8.12 2.18
CA VAL A 362 -1.89 -8.68 3.00
C VAL A 362 -2.06 -10.19 3.26
N ARG A 363 -2.09 -10.98 2.18
CA ARG A 363 -2.39 -12.43 2.22
C ARG A 363 -1.26 -13.29 2.81
N LEU A 364 -1.61 -14.27 3.64
CA LEU A 364 -0.70 -15.28 4.21
C LEU A 364 -0.74 -16.60 3.41
N PHE A 365 0.38 -17.33 3.36
CA PHE A 365 0.39 -18.66 2.72
C PHE A 365 -0.24 -19.75 3.61
N ASP A 366 -1.45 -20.18 3.27
CA ASP A 366 -2.15 -21.30 3.89
C ASP A 366 -1.93 -22.60 3.09
N PRO A 367 -1.21 -23.62 3.62
CA PRO A 367 -0.99 -24.89 2.91
C PRO A 367 -2.26 -25.76 2.80
N GLY A 368 -3.32 -25.48 3.57
CA GLY A 368 -4.59 -26.21 3.51
C GLY A 368 -5.71 -25.47 2.77
N ALA A 369 -5.47 -24.26 2.26
CA ALA A 369 -6.41 -23.57 1.38
C ALA A 369 -6.63 -24.36 0.08
N PRO A 370 -7.88 -24.76 -0.25
CA PRO A 370 -8.15 -25.62 -1.40
C PRO A 370 -8.32 -24.80 -2.69
N LEU A 371 -7.87 -25.39 -3.78
CA LEU A 371 -7.99 -24.85 -5.13
C LEU A 371 -9.08 -25.60 -5.89
N TYR A 372 -9.96 -24.91 -6.61
CA TYR A 372 -11.00 -25.55 -7.44
C TYR A 372 -10.89 -25.14 -8.90
N ALA A 373 -11.00 -26.12 -9.82
CA ALA A 373 -11.09 -25.86 -11.24
C ALA A 373 -12.48 -25.33 -11.64
N ALA A 374 -12.52 -24.21 -12.37
CA ALA A 374 -13.73 -23.62 -12.93
C ALA A 374 -13.46 -23.01 -14.31
N SER A 375 -14.26 -23.37 -15.32
CA SER A 375 -14.21 -22.81 -16.68
C SER A 375 -12.84 -22.84 -17.39
N GLY A 376 -11.93 -23.73 -16.96
CA GLY A 376 -10.55 -23.85 -17.48
C GLY A 376 -9.49 -23.14 -16.64
N SER A 377 -9.89 -22.33 -15.65
CA SER A 377 -9.02 -21.73 -14.64
C SER A 377 -8.97 -22.57 -13.37
N ILE A 378 -7.96 -22.33 -12.53
CA ILE A 378 -7.93 -22.74 -11.12
C ILE A 378 -8.22 -21.49 -10.29
N LEU A 379 -9.07 -21.60 -9.27
CA LEU A 379 -9.42 -20.51 -8.36
C LEU A 379 -8.87 -20.76 -6.95
N GLU A 380 -8.30 -19.73 -6.32
CA GLU A 380 -7.93 -19.67 -4.89
C GLU A 380 -9.07 -19.06 -4.03
N PRO A 381 -9.13 -19.26 -2.69
CA PRO A 381 -10.29 -18.88 -1.86
C PRO A 381 -10.84 -17.46 -2.05
N ASN A 382 -9.96 -16.50 -2.29
CA ASN A 382 -10.28 -15.09 -2.45
C ASN A 382 -10.84 -14.76 -3.85
N ASP A 383 -10.71 -15.65 -4.83
CA ASP A 383 -11.13 -15.39 -6.21
C ASP A 383 -12.65 -15.28 -6.34
N PHE A 384 -13.09 -14.28 -7.11
CA PHE A 384 -14.50 -14.14 -7.48
C PHE A 384 -15.00 -15.40 -8.20
N GLY A 385 -15.89 -16.13 -7.52
CA GLY A 385 -16.46 -17.39 -8.02
C GLY A 385 -15.89 -18.66 -7.37
N TRP A 386 -14.84 -18.61 -6.55
CA TRP A 386 -14.31 -19.79 -5.83
C TRP A 386 -15.41 -20.50 -5.02
N MET A 387 -16.30 -19.74 -4.36
CA MET A 387 -17.43 -20.31 -3.63
C MET A 387 -18.38 -21.13 -4.52
N ALA A 388 -18.62 -20.68 -5.76
CA ALA A 388 -19.46 -21.39 -6.73
C ALA A 388 -18.76 -22.62 -7.31
N ALA A 389 -17.44 -22.53 -7.52
CA ALA A 389 -16.59 -23.66 -7.90
C ALA A 389 -16.60 -24.74 -6.80
N LYS A 390 -16.37 -24.37 -5.54
CA LYS A 390 -16.50 -25.23 -4.34
C LYS A 390 -17.88 -25.89 -4.27
N ALA A 391 -18.95 -25.13 -4.50
CA ALA A 391 -20.33 -25.65 -4.45
C ALA A 391 -20.64 -26.64 -5.59
N THR A 392 -20.03 -26.45 -6.76
CA THR A 392 -20.24 -27.31 -7.94
C THR A 392 -19.37 -28.57 -7.89
N ALA A 393 -18.12 -28.47 -7.43
CA ALA A 393 -17.22 -29.61 -7.28
C ALA A 393 -17.51 -30.44 -6.01
N GLY A 394 -17.97 -29.80 -4.93
CA GLY A 394 -18.06 -30.37 -3.58
C GLY A 394 -16.75 -30.23 -2.80
N ALA A 395 -16.85 -29.92 -1.51
CA ALA A 395 -15.71 -29.50 -0.67
C ALA A 395 -14.56 -30.52 -0.52
N ALA A 396 -14.83 -31.81 -0.76
CA ALA A 396 -13.81 -32.86 -0.73
C ALA A 396 -13.03 -33.01 -2.06
N ASN A 397 -13.53 -32.43 -3.16
CA ASN A 397 -13.01 -32.59 -4.52
C ASN A 397 -12.14 -31.39 -4.94
N ALA A 398 -11.28 -30.91 -4.04
CA ALA A 398 -10.30 -29.89 -4.35
C ALA A 398 -9.31 -30.39 -5.43
N THR A 399 -8.96 -29.53 -6.38
CA THR A 399 -7.99 -29.80 -7.46
C THR A 399 -6.54 -29.72 -6.96
N GLY A 400 -6.31 -28.99 -5.87
CA GLY A 400 -5.03 -28.86 -5.18
C GLY A 400 -5.20 -28.14 -3.84
N TYR A 401 -4.09 -27.93 -3.13
CA TYR A 401 -4.03 -27.17 -1.87
C TYR A 401 -2.78 -26.29 -1.84
N GLY A 402 -2.86 -25.18 -1.10
CA GLY A 402 -1.78 -24.19 -0.98
C GLY A 402 -2.07 -22.93 -1.79
N ALA A 403 -2.40 -21.85 -1.09
CA ALA A 403 -2.70 -20.53 -1.68
C ALA A 403 -2.23 -19.39 -0.76
N TYR A 404 -2.24 -18.16 -1.26
CA TYR A 404 -2.10 -16.97 -0.43
C TYR A 404 -3.49 -16.40 -0.16
N CYS A 405 -3.93 -16.44 1.09
CA CYS A 405 -5.29 -16.12 1.50
C CYS A 405 -5.36 -15.16 2.70
N ASP A 406 -6.55 -14.63 2.88
CA ASP A 406 -7.00 -13.67 3.91
C ASP A 406 -7.13 -14.37 5.27
N LEU A 407 -6.79 -13.73 6.39
CA LEU A 407 -7.02 -14.29 7.73
C LEU A 407 -8.52 -14.43 8.00
N GLY A 408 -8.99 -15.67 8.02
CA GLY A 408 -10.41 -15.99 8.15
C GLY A 408 -11.13 -16.21 6.83
N TRP A 409 -10.44 -16.46 5.71
CA TRP A 409 -10.98 -16.72 4.37
C TRP A 409 -12.15 -17.75 4.28
N GLY A 410 -12.38 -18.55 5.32
CA GLY A 410 -13.55 -19.43 5.45
C GLY A 410 -14.84 -18.74 5.93
N PHE A 411 -14.86 -17.42 6.12
CA PHE A 411 -15.94 -16.62 6.72
C PHE A 411 -16.42 -15.48 5.78
N ASP A 412 -17.44 -14.72 6.19
CA ASP A 412 -17.88 -13.48 5.55
C ASP A 412 -17.60 -12.25 6.41
N ARG A 413 -17.75 -11.06 5.81
CA ARG A 413 -17.57 -9.73 6.43
C ARG A 413 -18.32 -9.47 7.75
N VAL A 414 -19.19 -10.38 8.20
CA VAL A 414 -19.94 -10.29 9.46
C VAL A 414 -19.56 -11.44 10.41
N GLY A 415 -18.41 -12.08 10.21
CA GLY A 415 -17.94 -13.20 11.02
C GLY A 415 -18.78 -14.48 10.87
N ARG A 416 -19.53 -14.64 9.78
CA ARG A 416 -20.37 -15.84 9.57
C ARG A 416 -19.64 -16.89 8.75
N VAL A 417 -19.79 -18.15 9.13
CA VAL A 417 -19.08 -19.30 8.52
C VAL A 417 -19.50 -19.51 7.06
N MET A 418 -18.67 -19.09 6.10
CA MET A 418 -18.79 -19.39 4.66
C MET A 418 -18.38 -20.84 4.31
N THR A 419 -18.26 -21.68 5.35
CA THR A 419 -18.36 -23.14 5.30
C THR A 419 -17.21 -23.77 4.52
N TYR A 420 -16.00 -23.69 5.10
CA TYR A 420 -14.90 -24.59 4.76
C TYR A 420 -13.95 -24.84 5.95
N PRO A 421 -13.72 -26.11 6.35
CA PRO A 421 -14.59 -27.26 6.08
C PRO A 421 -15.96 -27.08 6.74
N ALA A 422 -17.02 -27.69 6.20
CA ALA A 422 -18.25 -27.83 6.97
C ALA A 422 -18.06 -28.93 8.02
N PRO A 423 -18.59 -28.79 9.26
CA PRO A 423 -18.60 -29.89 10.24
C PRO A 423 -19.30 -31.17 9.72
N SER A 424 -20.18 -31.02 8.72
CA SER A 424 -20.90 -32.11 8.03
C SER A 424 -20.21 -32.65 6.77
N THR A 425 -19.09 -32.06 6.33
CA THR A 425 -18.34 -32.51 5.15
C THR A 425 -16.88 -32.82 5.55
N PRO A 426 -16.56 -34.05 5.98
CA PRO A 426 -15.18 -34.43 6.26
C PRO A 426 -14.33 -34.27 4.98
N LEU A 427 -13.22 -33.57 5.10
CA LEU A 427 -12.21 -33.53 4.05
C LEU A 427 -11.54 -34.92 3.90
N PRO A 428 -10.93 -35.23 2.74
CA PRO A 428 -10.07 -36.41 2.62
C PRO A 428 -9.01 -36.43 3.72
N SER A 429 -8.71 -37.58 4.30
CA SER A 429 -7.70 -37.71 5.38
C SER A 429 -6.25 -37.38 4.94
N THR A 430 -6.05 -37.14 3.65
CA THR A 430 -4.80 -36.67 3.03
C THR A 430 -4.80 -35.17 2.73
N ALA A 431 -5.89 -34.45 3.01
CA ALA A 431 -5.94 -32.99 2.83
C ALA A 431 -5.08 -32.32 3.93
N PRO A 432 -4.23 -31.33 3.59
CA PRO A 432 -3.56 -30.52 4.59
C PRO A 432 -4.59 -29.73 5.41
N VAL A 433 -4.37 -29.61 6.72
CA VAL A 433 -5.23 -28.81 7.60
C VAL A 433 -5.02 -27.33 7.25
N PRO A 434 -6.09 -26.56 6.94
CA PRO A 434 -5.97 -25.12 6.78
C PRO A 434 -5.72 -24.46 8.14
N TYR A 435 -4.88 -23.43 8.17
CA TYR A 435 -4.53 -22.72 9.41
C TYR A 435 -5.22 -21.36 9.54
N PHE A 436 -5.44 -20.68 8.41
CA PHE A 436 -5.94 -19.31 8.37
C PHE A 436 -7.41 -19.24 7.92
N ASN A 437 -8.13 -20.37 7.81
CA ASN A 437 -9.54 -20.38 7.39
C ASN A 437 -10.53 -19.87 8.45
N GLN A 438 -10.13 -19.78 9.71
CA GLN A 438 -10.96 -19.31 10.82
C GLN A 438 -10.65 -17.86 11.15
N VAL A 439 -11.67 -17.01 11.31
CA VAL A 439 -11.51 -15.66 11.89
C VAL A 439 -11.14 -15.81 13.36
N ARG A 440 -9.99 -15.27 13.76
CA ARG A 440 -9.51 -15.30 15.15
C ARG A 440 -8.97 -13.92 15.55
N PRO A 441 -9.67 -13.18 16.42
CA PRO A 441 -9.19 -11.87 16.88
C PRO A 441 -8.04 -12.01 17.87
N ALA A 442 -7.40 -10.88 18.21
CA ALA A 442 -6.48 -10.81 19.35
C ALA A 442 -7.18 -11.32 20.62
N GLY A 443 -6.47 -12.11 21.45
CA GLY A 443 -7.04 -12.74 22.66
C GLY A 443 -7.93 -13.96 22.39
N TYR A 444 -7.94 -14.50 21.17
CA TYR A 444 -8.47 -15.84 20.92
C TYR A 444 -7.68 -16.90 21.71
N HIS A 445 -8.37 -17.76 22.46
CA HIS A 445 -7.78 -18.91 23.14
C HIS A 445 -8.46 -20.21 22.64
N PRO A 446 -7.71 -21.28 22.28
CA PRO A 446 -8.29 -22.49 21.65
C PRO A 446 -9.38 -23.22 22.46
N ILE A 447 -9.43 -23.07 23.79
CA ILE A 447 -10.45 -23.70 24.65
C ILE A 447 -11.63 -22.75 24.92
N ARG A 448 -11.37 -21.44 25.08
CA ARG A 448 -12.42 -20.43 25.28
C ARG A 448 -13.02 -20.12 23.91
N ASN A 449 -14.16 -20.74 23.62
CA ASN A 449 -14.81 -20.72 22.30
C ASN A 449 -15.45 -19.36 21.94
N SER A 450 -14.63 -18.31 21.92
CA SER A 450 -14.95 -16.96 21.48
C SER A 450 -15.35 -16.99 20.01
N ALA A 451 -16.63 -16.73 19.74
CA ALA A 451 -17.17 -16.70 18.40
C ALA A 451 -16.44 -15.68 17.51
N GLY A 452 -16.18 -16.07 16.26
CA GLY A 452 -15.40 -15.27 15.31
C GLY A 452 -16.04 -13.91 15.00
N GLY A 453 -15.17 -12.92 14.83
CA GLY A 453 -15.50 -11.56 14.39
C GLY A 453 -14.20 -10.84 14.04
N TYR A 454 -14.27 -9.94 13.05
CA TYR A 454 -13.11 -9.19 12.58
C TYR A 454 -12.75 -8.02 13.52
N PRO A 455 -11.49 -7.54 13.55
CA PRO A 455 -10.36 -8.00 12.72
C PRO A 455 -9.81 -9.36 13.15
N ALA A 456 -9.35 -10.15 12.18
CA ALA A 456 -8.58 -11.36 12.45
C ALA A 456 -7.09 -10.99 12.60
N VAL A 457 -6.35 -11.65 13.49
CA VAL A 457 -5.02 -11.17 13.91
C VAL A 457 -3.99 -12.29 13.92
N TYR A 458 -3.02 -12.23 13.00
CA TYR A 458 -1.76 -12.96 13.15
C TYR A 458 -0.83 -12.16 14.07
N ASP A 459 -0.22 -12.85 15.04
CA ASP A 459 0.75 -12.25 15.95
C ASP A 459 1.80 -13.31 16.28
N THR A 460 3.08 -12.91 16.29
CA THR A 460 4.16 -13.77 16.80
C THR A 460 4.05 -14.05 18.30
N TRP A 461 3.26 -13.24 19.02
CA TRP A 461 2.91 -13.39 20.44
C TRP A 461 4.12 -13.42 21.37
N SER A 462 3.89 -13.56 22.67
CA SER A 462 4.97 -13.66 23.65
C SER A 462 4.72 -14.77 24.66
N TYR A 463 5.78 -15.41 25.13
CA TYR A 463 5.73 -16.24 26.35
C TYR A 463 5.53 -15.41 27.63
N HIS A 464 5.68 -14.07 27.59
CA HIS A 464 5.64 -13.25 28.79
C HIS A 464 4.33 -13.36 29.58
N TYR A 465 3.19 -13.53 28.92
CA TYR A 465 1.89 -13.57 29.60
C TYR A 465 1.76 -14.78 30.54
N GLU A 466 2.36 -15.92 30.19
CA GLU A 466 2.38 -17.09 31.08
C GLU A 466 3.42 -16.95 32.23
N ASN A 467 4.05 -15.77 32.37
CA ASN A 467 5.11 -15.45 33.34
C ASN A 467 5.06 -13.97 33.79
N ASP A 468 3.90 -13.32 33.82
CA ASP A 468 3.75 -11.93 34.28
C ASP A 468 3.02 -11.78 35.63
N GLY A 469 2.46 -12.87 36.15
CA GLY A 469 1.76 -12.92 37.44
C GLY A 469 0.36 -12.28 37.39
N VAL A 470 -0.20 -12.06 36.20
CA VAL A 470 -1.52 -11.49 35.97
C VAL A 470 -2.40 -12.53 35.28
N ASP A 471 -3.41 -13.06 35.97
CA ASP A 471 -4.43 -13.87 35.26
C ASP A 471 -5.17 -13.00 34.23
N GLN A 472 -4.84 -13.18 32.95
CA GLN A 472 -5.49 -12.48 31.83
C GLN A 472 -6.62 -13.30 31.20
N ASP A 473 -6.84 -14.53 31.66
CA ASP A 473 -7.82 -15.49 31.14
C ASP A 473 -9.09 -15.54 32.02
N ASN A 474 -8.96 -15.36 33.34
CA ASN A 474 -9.99 -15.36 34.38
C ASN A 474 -10.82 -16.66 34.34
N ARG A 475 -10.17 -17.78 34.67
CA ARG A 475 -10.71 -19.15 34.56
C ARG A 475 -11.74 -19.49 35.60
N ASP A 476 -11.44 -19.20 36.86
CA ASP A 476 -12.33 -19.50 37.99
C ASP A 476 -13.48 -18.48 38.11
N GLY A 477 -13.34 -17.31 37.51
CA GLY A 477 -14.30 -16.22 37.56
C GLY A 477 -14.26 -15.42 38.85
N ASP A 478 -13.20 -15.53 39.68
CA ASP A 478 -13.11 -14.82 40.97
C ASP A 478 -12.89 -13.30 40.79
N GLY A 479 -12.39 -12.86 39.64
CA GLY A 479 -12.12 -11.46 39.32
C GLY A 479 -10.84 -10.89 39.95
N SER A 480 -9.99 -11.76 40.48
CA SER A 480 -8.58 -11.53 40.75
C SER A 480 -7.83 -11.33 39.43
N LEU A 481 -6.58 -10.87 39.57
CA LEU A 481 -5.59 -10.77 38.50
C LEU A 481 -4.29 -11.41 39.01
N SER A 482 -4.40 -12.54 39.72
CA SER A 482 -3.31 -13.19 40.48
C SER A 482 -3.70 -14.52 41.16
N THR A 483 -5.00 -14.82 41.30
CA THR A 483 -5.47 -16.21 41.48
C THR A 483 -5.43 -16.85 40.10
N GLY A 484 -5.02 -18.12 39.96
CA GLY A 484 -4.95 -18.80 38.65
C GLY A 484 -3.89 -18.25 37.67
N ALA A 485 -3.02 -17.34 38.12
CA ALA A 485 -2.02 -16.71 37.26
C ALA A 485 -0.82 -17.61 36.96
N ASP A 486 -0.24 -17.45 35.77
CA ASP A 486 0.90 -18.22 35.24
C ASP A 486 0.64 -19.75 35.16
N GLU A 487 -0.64 -20.22 35.13
CA GLU A 487 -1.01 -21.66 35.10
C GLU A 487 -0.28 -22.44 34.00
N GLY A 488 -0.07 -21.83 32.82
CA GLY A 488 0.61 -22.45 31.68
C GLY A 488 2.14 -22.64 31.81
N ALA A 489 2.76 -22.26 32.94
CA ALA A 489 4.20 -22.38 33.16
C ALA A 489 4.63 -22.52 34.64
N ASN A 490 3.71 -22.88 35.55
CA ASN A 490 3.99 -22.93 36.99
C ASN A 490 4.68 -24.24 37.46
N GLY A 491 4.72 -25.27 36.61
CA GLY A 491 5.32 -26.58 36.90
C GLY A 491 4.40 -27.59 37.63
N LEU A 492 3.09 -27.37 37.62
CA LEU A 492 2.04 -28.25 38.16
C LEU A 492 1.16 -28.84 37.04
N ASP A 493 0.24 -29.73 37.41
CA ASP A 493 -0.75 -30.43 36.56
C ASP A 493 -2.12 -30.10 37.18
N ASP A 494 -2.57 -28.86 36.99
CA ASP A 494 -3.62 -28.16 37.74
C ASP A 494 -5.03 -28.55 37.26
N ASP A 495 -5.23 -28.82 35.96
CA ASP A 495 -6.48 -29.40 35.45
C ASP A 495 -6.49 -30.95 35.49
N ASN A 496 -5.33 -31.55 35.80
CA ASN A 496 -5.04 -32.99 35.85
C ASN A 496 -5.22 -33.71 34.49
N ALA A 497 -5.12 -33.00 33.35
CA ALA A 497 -5.21 -33.56 32.00
C ALA A 497 -4.01 -33.16 31.13
N ASN A 498 -3.63 -34.06 30.22
CA ASN A 498 -2.46 -33.98 29.32
C ASN A 498 -1.08 -33.95 30.03
N GLY A 499 -1.00 -33.42 31.25
CA GLY A 499 0.18 -33.36 32.13
C GLY A 499 0.87 -31.99 32.11
N VAL A 500 1.68 -31.75 33.14
CA VAL A 500 2.35 -30.48 33.50
C VAL A 500 2.70 -29.51 32.36
N ASP A 501 2.34 -28.24 32.57
CA ASP A 501 2.54 -27.08 31.68
C ASP A 501 1.91 -27.30 30.28
N ASP A 502 0.68 -27.83 30.28
CA ASP A 502 -0.12 -28.20 29.11
C ASP A 502 -0.52 -26.98 28.24
N ARG A 503 -1.03 -27.23 27.03
CA ARG A 503 -1.65 -26.20 26.18
C ARG A 503 -3.01 -25.73 26.68
N GLY A 504 -3.71 -26.52 27.50
CA GLY A 504 -4.97 -26.17 28.11
C GLY A 504 -4.85 -25.38 29.41
N GLU A 505 -3.75 -25.54 30.15
CA GLU A 505 -3.44 -24.76 31.36
C GLU A 505 -3.11 -23.30 31.05
N ARG A 506 -2.62 -23.01 29.84
CA ARG A 506 -2.29 -21.65 29.39
C ARG A 506 -3.42 -20.64 29.51
N GLU A 507 -3.02 -19.42 29.87
CA GLU A 507 -3.88 -18.25 29.97
C GLU A 507 -4.11 -17.64 28.58
N THR A 508 -3.05 -17.56 27.78
CA THR A 508 -3.10 -16.90 26.47
C THR A 508 -2.81 -17.83 25.30
N ALA A 509 -3.02 -17.32 24.08
CA ALA A 509 -2.49 -17.94 22.89
C ALA A 509 -2.27 -16.92 21.76
N PRO A 510 -1.29 -17.14 20.87
CA PRO A 510 -1.32 -16.57 19.54
C PRO A 510 -2.63 -17.01 18.86
N PRO A 511 -3.42 -16.09 18.26
CA PRO A 511 -4.67 -16.48 17.60
C PRO A 511 -4.43 -17.55 16.53
N TYR A 512 -3.33 -17.45 15.79
CA TYR A 512 -2.86 -18.48 14.86
C TYR A 512 -1.53 -19.06 15.34
N ASP A 513 -1.61 -20.12 16.14
CA ASP A 513 -0.45 -20.86 16.67
C ASP A 513 0.29 -21.70 15.60
N VAL A 514 0.84 -21.03 14.58
CA VAL A 514 1.63 -21.61 13.50
C VAL A 514 2.70 -20.63 13.01
N PRO A 515 3.93 -21.07 12.67
CA PRO A 515 4.91 -20.19 12.06
C PRO A 515 4.47 -19.69 10.67
N LEU A 516 4.53 -18.37 10.47
CA LEU A 516 4.29 -17.68 9.22
C LEU A 516 5.22 -18.24 8.13
N ARG A 517 4.67 -18.84 7.08
CA ARG A 517 5.46 -19.48 6.01
C ARG A 517 5.90 -18.46 4.96
N GLY A 518 4.97 -17.60 4.60
CA GLY A 518 5.17 -16.55 3.61
C GLY A 518 4.00 -15.58 3.59
N LEU A 519 4.27 -14.39 3.07
CA LEU A 519 3.39 -13.23 3.00
C LEU A 519 3.38 -12.68 1.57
N LYS A 520 2.22 -12.33 1.04
CA LYS A 520 2.01 -11.71 -0.28
C LYS A 520 1.23 -10.42 -0.06
N VAL A 521 1.91 -9.28 -0.09
CA VAL A 521 1.26 -7.97 -0.06
C VAL A 521 0.99 -7.48 -1.48
N ILE A 522 -0.20 -6.97 -1.75
CA ILE A 522 -0.63 -6.47 -3.07
C ILE A 522 -0.97 -4.98 -2.96
N PHE A 523 -0.48 -4.20 -3.92
CA PHE A 523 -0.85 -2.81 -4.12
C PHE A 523 -1.53 -2.66 -5.48
N ARG A 524 -2.79 -2.20 -5.49
CA ARG A 524 -3.55 -1.90 -6.72
C ARG A 524 -3.80 -0.40 -6.77
N VAL A 525 -3.45 0.27 -7.87
CA VAL A 525 -3.51 1.74 -8.03
C VAL A 525 -4.17 2.10 -9.36
N TYR A 526 -4.96 3.16 -9.37
CA TYR A 526 -5.61 3.67 -10.58
C TYR A 526 -5.01 5.00 -11.04
N GLU A 527 -4.75 5.08 -12.34
CA GLU A 527 -4.33 6.29 -13.03
C GLU A 527 -5.55 6.91 -13.75
N PRO A 528 -6.22 7.95 -13.19
CA PRO A 528 -7.46 8.49 -13.73
C PRO A 528 -7.27 9.19 -15.08
N ASP A 529 -6.14 9.87 -15.29
CA ASP A 529 -5.86 10.60 -16.54
C ASP A 529 -5.69 9.62 -17.71
N ALA A 530 -5.02 8.47 -17.47
CA ALA A 530 -4.82 7.43 -18.47
C ALA A 530 -5.92 6.35 -18.51
N ARG A 531 -6.80 6.30 -17.51
CA ARG A 531 -7.76 5.23 -17.24
C ARG A 531 -7.11 3.83 -17.21
N GLN A 532 -6.03 3.69 -16.44
CA GLN A 532 -5.29 2.44 -16.30
C GLN A 532 -5.18 1.99 -14.85
N ILE A 533 -5.55 0.75 -14.58
CA ILE A 533 -5.22 0.07 -13.31
C ILE A 533 -3.79 -0.48 -13.44
N ARG A 534 -3.01 -0.35 -12.36
CA ARG A 534 -1.70 -0.99 -12.18
C ARG A 534 -1.71 -1.76 -10.87
N GLU A 535 -1.24 -3.00 -10.92
CA GLU A 535 -1.05 -3.83 -9.73
C GLU A 535 0.43 -4.20 -9.59
N SER A 536 0.87 -4.34 -8.35
CA SER A 536 2.20 -4.81 -8.00
C SER A 536 2.16 -5.49 -6.64
N SER A 537 2.75 -6.68 -6.53
CA SER A 537 2.88 -7.40 -5.26
C SER A 537 4.33 -7.52 -4.77
N VAL A 538 4.46 -7.81 -3.48
CA VAL A 538 5.69 -8.24 -2.81
C VAL A 538 5.40 -9.59 -2.16
N THR A 539 6.19 -10.60 -2.46
CA THR A 539 6.13 -11.89 -1.76
C THR A 539 7.40 -12.08 -0.95
N HIS A 540 7.26 -12.40 0.33
CA HIS A 540 8.36 -12.73 1.24
C HIS A 540 8.13 -14.12 1.85
N SER A 541 9.20 -14.91 1.98
CA SER A 541 9.20 -16.24 2.59
C SER A 541 10.06 -16.20 3.85
N PHE A 542 9.48 -16.52 4.99
CA PHE A 542 10.23 -16.54 6.25
C PHE A 542 11.02 -17.84 6.38
N LYS A 543 12.15 -17.78 7.11
CA LYS A 543 13.00 -18.95 7.36
C LYS A 543 12.51 -19.66 8.61
N GLN A 544 11.91 -20.83 8.38
CA GLN A 544 11.57 -21.83 9.40
C GLN A 544 12.82 -22.66 9.76
#